data_AF-A0A4R6CR49-F1
#
_entry.id   AF-A0A4R6CR49-F1
#
_cell.length_a   1.000
_cell.length_b   1.000
_cell.length_c   1.000
_cell.angle_alpha   90.00
_cell.angle_beta   90.00
_cell.angle_gamma   90.00
#
_symmetry.space_group_name_H-M   'P 1'
#
loop_
_entity.id
_entity.type
_entity.pdbx_description
1 polymer ?
#
loop_
_entity_poly.entity_id
_entity_poly.type
_entity_poly.pdbx_seq_one_letter_code
_entity_poly.pdbx_strand_id
1 'polypeptide(L)'
;MGCSPSTISYEVKRGTVLLYNGKQKRYKAKHGNEVYHLDRHRCGRKSDFLKKNDFIKYVIKHFFENNWSLDVCANRCLAIGKFSSE
;
A
#
# COMPACT_ATOMS: atom_id res chain seq x y z
N MET A 1 20.08 19.34 -14.46
CA MET A 1 19.50 18.49 -13.40
C MET A 1 19.27 19.35 -12.16
N GLY A 2 18.04 19.83 -11.94
CA GLY A 2 17.70 20.77 -10.85
C GLY A 2 17.26 20.09 -9.55
N CYS A 3 17.88 18.95 -9.18
CA CYS A 3 17.55 18.23 -7.96
C CYS A 3 18.21 18.90 -6.74
N SER A 4 17.54 18.88 -5.59
CA SER A 4 18.16 19.36 -4.36
C SER A 4 19.34 18.45 -3.94
N PRO A 5 20.37 19.00 -3.25
CA PRO A 5 21.48 18.21 -2.74
C PRO A 5 21.01 17.07 -1.82
N SER A 6 19.90 17.27 -1.09
CA SER A 6 19.31 16.26 -0.22
C SER A 6 18.77 15.07 -1.00
N THR A 7 18.04 15.29 -2.11
CA THR A 7 17.54 14.22 -2.97
C THR A 7 18.68 13.36 -3.50
N ILE A 8 19.78 13.99 -3.94
CA ILE A 8 20.97 13.29 -4.43
C ILE A 8 21.59 12.46 -3.29
N SER A 9 21.74 13.06 -2.10
CA SER A 9 22.30 12.38 -0.94
C SER A 9 21.48 11.15 -0.52
N TYR A 10 20.15 11.26 -0.49
CA TYR A 10 19.27 10.12 -0.20
C TYR A 10 19.41 9.00 -1.23
N GLU A 11 19.49 9.34 -2.51
CA GLU A 11 19.65 8.35 -3.56
C GLU A 11 20.99 7.62 -3.44
N VAL A 12 22.09 8.35 -3.30
CA VAL A 12 23.43 7.77 -3.11
C VAL A 12 23.45 6.88 -1.87
N LYS A 13 22.86 7.32 -0.75
CA LYS A 13 22.79 6.54 0.48
C LYS A 13 22.04 5.22 0.31
N ARG A 14 20.86 5.24 -0.34
CA ARG A 14 20.05 4.03 -0.60
C ARG A 14 20.70 3.11 -1.61
N GLY A 15 21.30 3.66 -2.67
CA GLY A 15 21.92 2.88 -3.74
C GLY A 15 23.33 2.38 -3.44
N THR A 16 23.95 2.79 -2.33
CA THR A 16 25.29 2.34 -1.96
C THR A 16 25.26 0.96 -1.33
N VAL A 17 25.90 0.00 -2.00
CA VAL A 17 26.00 -1.40 -1.57
C VAL A 17 27.42 -1.71 -1.08
N LEU A 18 27.50 -2.51 -0.02
CA LEU A 18 28.74 -3.07 0.50
C LEU A 18 29.13 -4.34 -0.27
N LEU A 19 30.33 -4.35 -0.83
CA LEU A 19 30.93 -5.47 -1.56
C LEU A 19 32.13 -6.02 -0.77
N TYR A 20 32.55 -7.25 -1.13
CA TYR A 20 33.73 -7.92 -0.56
C TYR A 20 33.74 -7.91 0.97
N ASN A 21 32.67 -8.44 1.58
CA ASN A 21 32.47 -8.48 3.04
C ASN A 21 32.56 -7.10 3.72
N GLY A 22 32.05 -6.06 3.05
CA GLY A 22 32.00 -4.71 3.62
C GLY A 22 33.24 -3.86 3.36
N LYS A 23 34.27 -4.39 2.70
CA LYS A 23 35.52 -3.65 2.42
C LYS A 23 35.34 -2.54 1.38
N GLN A 24 34.37 -2.67 0.47
CA GLN A 24 34.16 -1.68 -0.58
C GLN A 24 32.71 -1.22 -0.65
N LYS A 25 32.50 0.10 -0.77
CA LYS A 25 31.20 0.70 -1.06
C LYS A 25 31.11 1.00 -2.56
N ARG A 26 30.07 0.53 -3.24
CA ARG A 26 29.78 0.90 -4.64
C ARG A 26 28.32 1.29 -4.80
N TYR A 27 28.09 2.36 -5.53
CA TYR A 27 26.74 2.78 -5.91
C TYR A 27 26.18 1.87 -7.00
N LYS A 28 24.92 1.46 -6.83
CA LYS A 28 24.13 0.71 -7.81
C LYS A 28 22.75 1.33 -7.93
N ALA A 29 22.48 1.98 -9.06
CA ALA A 29 21.20 2.66 -9.31
C ALA A 29 19.99 1.73 -9.22
N LYS A 30 20.10 0.52 -9.79
CA LYS A 30 19.01 -0.48 -9.74
C LYS A 30 18.62 -0.83 -8.30
N HIS A 31 19.63 -1.01 -7.44
CA HIS A 31 19.41 -1.29 -6.03
C HIS A 31 18.76 -0.11 -5.30
N GLY A 32 19.23 1.12 -5.55
CA GLY A 32 18.63 2.33 -4.97
C GLY A 32 17.15 2.47 -5.32
N ASN A 33 16.79 2.19 -6.58
CA ASN A 33 15.41 2.21 -7.04
C ASN A 33 14.55 1.11 -6.39
N GLU A 34 15.06 -0.13 -6.32
CA GLU A 34 14.37 -1.24 -5.64
C GLU A 34 14.09 -0.90 -4.16
N VAL A 35 15.09 -0.40 -3.44
CA VAL A 35 14.95 0.03 -2.04
C VAL A 35 13.91 1.15 -1.92
N TYR A 36 13.96 2.15 -2.80
CA TYR A 36 12.97 3.24 -2.80
C TYR A 36 11.54 2.74 -2.98
N HIS A 37 11.28 1.86 -3.94
CA HIS A 37 9.94 1.32 -4.16
C HIS A 37 9.45 0.45 -2.99
N LEU A 38 10.34 -0.34 -2.38
CA LEU A 38 10.02 -1.13 -1.19
C LEU A 38 9.65 -0.25 0.01
N ASP A 39 10.43 0.81 0.27
CA ASP A 39 10.11 1.80 1.30
C ASP A 39 8.79 2.51 0.99
N ARG A 40 8.59 2.91 -0.27
CA ARG A 40 7.40 3.63 -0.70
C ARG A 40 6.12 2.80 -0.56
N HIS A 41 6.21 1.48 -0.77
CA HIS A 41 5.09 0.56 -0.52
C HIS A 41 4.73 0.46 0.97
N ARG A 42 5.70 0.71 1.88
CA ARG A 42 5.46 0.80 3.32
C ARG A 42 4.92 2.15 3.77
N CYS A 43 5.17 3.22 3.03
CA CYS A 43 4.53 4.51 3.28
C CYS A 43 3.02 4.50 2.97
N GLY A 44 2.33 5.58 3.36
CA GLY A 44 0.92 5.81 3.07
C GLY A 44 -0.06 5.09 4.01
N ARG A 45 -1.33 5.52 3.97
CA ARG A 45 -2.42 4.89 4.71
C ARG A 45 -2.64 3.48 4.16
N LYS A 46 -2.53 2.47 5.03
CA LYS A 46 -2.88 1.10 4.65
C LYS A 46 -4.37 1.02 4.44
N SER A 47 -4.78 0.38 3.34
CA SER A 47 -6.20 0.17 3.07
C SER A 47 -6.80 -0.61 4.22
N ASP A 48 -7.92 -0.13 4.77
CA ASP A 48 -8.71 -0.86 5.76
C ASP A 48 -9.46 -2.06 5.13
N PHE A 49 -9.05 -2.49 3.93
CA PHE A 49 -9.65 -3.58 3.16
C PHE A 49 -9.77 -4.87 3.97
N LEU A 50 -8.73 -5.25 4.70
CA LEU A 50 -8.77 -6.45 5.55
C LEU A 50 -9.81 -6.33 6.67
N LYS A 51 -9.95 -5.13 7.27
CA LYS A 51 -10.97 -4.88 8.30
C LYS A 51 -12.38 -4.92 7.72
N LYS A 52 -12.54 -4.48 6.46
CA LYS A 52 -13.83 -4.38 5.76
C LYS A 52 -14.12 -5.56 4.83
N ASN A 53 -13.32 -6.62 4.90
CA ASN A 53 -13.41 -7.76 3.98
C ASN A 53 -14.77 -8.47 4.07
N ASP A 54 -15.31 -8.63 5.28
CA ASP A 54 -16.59 -9.29 5.49
C ASP A 54 -17.75 -8.49 4.92
N PHE A 55 -17.69 -7.15 5.00
CA PHE A 55 -18.65 -6.27 4.35
C PHE A 55 -18.55 -6.37 2.82
N ILE A 56 -17.33 -6.40 2.28
CA ILE A 56 -17.11 -6.51 0.83
C ILE A 56 -17.67 -7.85 0.31
N LYS A 57 -17.44 -8.96 1.02
CA LYS A 57 -18.03 -10.26 0.68
C LYS A 57 -19.55 -10.24 0.72
N TYR A 58 -20.13 -9.59 1.73
CA TYR A 58 -21.57 -9.41 1.84
C TYR A 58 -22.15 -8.64 0.65
N VAL A 59 -21.52 -7.52 0.28
CA VAL A 59 -21.91 -6.72 -0.88
C VAL A 59 -21.82 -7.54 -2.16
N ILE A 60 -20.70 -8.22 -2.42
CA ILE A 60 -20.51 -9.06 -3.61
C ILE A 60 -21.62 -10.10 -3.72
N LYS A 61 -21.89 -10.82 -2.62
CA LYS A 61 -22.94 -11.84 -2.60
C LYS A 61 -24.30 -11.29 -3.01
N HIS A 62 -24.76 -10.23 -2.35
CA HIS A 62 -26.08 -9.67 -2.62
C HIS A 62 -26.18 -8.87 -3.91
N PHE A 63 -25.06 -8.32 -4.39
CA PHE A 63 -25.01 -7.64 -5.67
C PHE A 63 -25.21 -8.62 -6.83
N PHE A 64 -24.56 -9.78 -6.80
CA PHE A 64 -24.67 -10.78 -7.87
C PHE A 64 -25.87 -11.72 -7.71
N GLU A 65 -26.20 -12.17 -6.49
CA GLU A 65 -27.28 -13.14 -6.30
C GLU A 65 -28.66 -12.46 -6.25
N ASN A 66 -28.75 -11.28 -5.61
CA ASN A 66 -30.02 -10.62 -5.35
C ASN A 66 -30.26 -9.40 -6.24
N ASN A 67 -29.32 -9.06 -7.13
CA ASN A 67 -29.33 -7.84 -7.95
C ASN A 67 -29.58 -6.56 -7.13
N TRP A 68 -29.06 -6.52 -5.90
CA TRP A 68 -29.19 -5.32 -5.06
C TRP A 68 -28.22 -4.24 -5.54
N SER A 69 -28.70 -3.01 -5.53
CA SER A 69 -27.83 -1.85 -5.71
C SER A 69 -26.95 -1.64 -4.46
N LEU A 70 -25.82 -0.95 -4.66
CA LEU A 70 -24.83 -0.72 -3.59
C LEU A 70 -25.42 0.07 -2.41
N ASP A 71 -26.32 1.02 -2.68
CA ASP A 71 -27.04 1.79 -1.68
C ASP A 71 -27.99 0.92 -0.83
N VAL A 72 -28.67 -0.06 -1.44
CA VAL A 72 -29.51 -1.02 -0.72
C VAL A 72 -28.65 -1.89 0.20
N CYS A 73 -27.49 -2.37 -0.27
CA CYS A 73 -26.55 -3.13 0.54
C CYS A 73 -26.06 -2.33 1.76
N ALA A 74 -25.73 -1.05 1.58
CA ALA A 74 -25.28 -0.18 2.67
C ALA A 74 -26.41 0.09 3.69
N ASN A 75 -27.61 0.45 3.22
CA ASN A 75 -28.76 0.74 4.09
C ASN A 75 -29.20 -0.49 4.88
N ARG A 76 -29.24 -1.67 4.25
CA ARG A 76 -29.55 -2.93 4.94
C ARG A 76 -28.47 -3.31 5.94
N CYS A 77 -27.20 -3.15 5.59
CA CYS A 77 -26.08 -3.39 6.49
C CYS A 77 -26.21 -2.57 7.77
N LEU A 78 -26.53 -1.27 7.63
CA LEU A 78 -26.79 -0.37 8.75
C LEU A 78 -28.01 -0.79 9.57
N ALA A 79 -29.13 -1.13 8.91
CA ALA A 79 -30.36 -1.54 9.59
C ALA A 79 -30.21 -2.86 10.38
N ILE A 80 -29.38 -3.78 9.89
CA ILE A 80 -29.10 -5.06 10.55
C ILE A 80 -28.07 -4.89 11.68
N GLY A 81 -27.27 -3.81 11.66
CA GLY A 81 -26.20 -3.59 12.64
C GLY A 81 -25.08 -4.63 12.58
N LYS A 82 -24.96 -5.38 11.48
CA LYS A 82 -24.05 -6.53 11.35
C LYS A 82 -22.58 -6.15 11.18
N PHE A 83 -22.31 -4.91 10.77
CA PHE A 83 -20.97 -4.42 10.50
C PHE A 83 -20.78 -3.09 11.24
N SER A 84 -19.73 -3.02 12.06
CA SER A 84 -19.36 -1.78 12.77
C SER A 84 -18.77 -0.76 11.78
N SER A 85 -19.06 0.52 12.00
CA SER A 85 -18.54 1.63 11.20
C SER A 85 -17.14 2.11 11.65
N GLU A 86 -16.54 1.43 12.64
CA GLU A 86 -15.22 1.76 13.20
C GLU A 86 -14.06 1.62 12.20
#